data_AF-L1J070-F1
#
_entry.id   AF-L1J070-F1
#
_cell.length_a   1.000
_cell.length_b   1.000
_cell.length_c   1.000
_cell.angle_alpha   90.00
_cell.angle_beta   90.00
_cell.angle_gamma   90.00
#
_symmetry.space_group_name_H-M   'P 1'
#
loop_
_entity.id
_entity.type
_entity.pdbx_description
1 polymer ?
#
loop_
_entity_poly.entity_id
_entity_poly.type
_entity_poly.pdbx_seq_one_letter_code
_entity_poly.pdbx_strand_id
1 'polypeptide(L)' 'WTADEHRRFLEAVRMYGYGNARQIAAYVQTRNITQVRTHAQKYILKLSRMGSSALKP' A
#
# COMPACT_ATOMS: atom_id res chain seq x y z
N TRP A 1 -8.17 -0.63 7.48
CA TRP A 1 -8.33 -0.51 6.03
C TRP A 1 -9.80 -0.48 5.70
N THR A 2 -10.40 0.69 5.89
CA THR A 2 -11.69 1.01 5.28
C THR A 2 -11.49 1.22 3.77
N ALA A 3 -12.59 1.33 3.03
CA ALA A 3 -12.52 1.61 1.58
C ALA A 3 -11.77 2.92 1.28
N ASP A 4 -11.95 3.96 2.11
CA ASP A 4 -11.26 5.24 1.94
C ASP A 4 -9.75 5.12 2.21
N GLU A 5 -9.38 4.50 3.34
CA GLU A 5 -7.97 4.27 3.67
C GLU A 5 -7.27 3.47 2.59
N HIS A 6 -7.92 2.42 2.08
CA HIS A 6 -7.35 1.58 1.03
C HIS A 6 -7.19 2.35 -0.28
N ARG A 7 -8.16 3.20 -0.64
CA ARG A 7 -8.05 4.08 -1.82
C ARG A 7 -6.83 4.99 -1.72
N ARG A 8 -6.65 5.68 -0.58
CA ARG A 8 -5.48 6.53 -0.31
C ARG A 8 -4.18 5.74 -0.35
N PHE A 9 -4.17 4.52 0.19
CA PHE A 9 -3.01 3.64 0.12
C PHE A 9 -2.64 3.27 -1.31
N LEU A 10 -3.59 2.90 -2.16
CA LEU A 10 -3.31 2.56 -3.56
C LEU A 10 -2.77 3.77 -4.33
N GLU A 11 -3.32 4.95 -4.08
CA GLU A 11 -2.85 6.21 -4.67
C GLU A 11 -1.41 6.52 -4.25
N ALA A 12 -1.13 6.44 -2.94
CA ALA A 12 0.21 6.64 -2.40
C ALA A 12 1.21 5.58 -2.90
N VAL A 13 0.79 4.32 -3.04
CA VAL A 13 1.62 3.24 -3.59
C VAL A 13 1.93 3.51 -5.07
N ARG A 14 0.98 4.03 -5.85
CA ARG A 14 1.25 4.43 -7.25
C ARG A 14 2.18 5.63 -7.34
N MET A 15 2.08 6.57 -6.40
CA MET A 15 2.88 7.79 -6.39
C MET A 15 4.31 7.57 -5.88
N TYR A 16 4.47 6.82 -4.80
CA TYR A 16 5.76 6.66 -4.11
C TYR A 16 6.38 5.27 -4.29
N GLY A 17 5.65 4.28 -4.78
CA GLY A 17 6.07 2.88 -4.76
C GLY A 17 5.79 2.21 -3.42
N TYR A 18 5.52 0.90 -3.43
CA TYR A 18 5.13 0.16 -2.21
C TYR A 18 6.26 0.03 -1.18
N GLY A 19 7.52 0.23 -1.59
CA GLY A 19 8.69 0.24 -0.70
C GLY A 19 8.74 1.46 0.23
N ASN A 20 8.06 2.56 -0.12
CA ASN A 20 8.12 3.83 0.60
C ASN A 20 7.03 3.98 1.67
N ALA A 21 6.98 3.01 2.61
CA ALA A 21 5.94 2.95 3.64
C ALA A 21 5.84 4.21 4.52
N ARG A 22 6.94 4.97 4.69
CA ARG A 22 6.92 6.25 5.42
C ARG A 22 6.08 7.31 4.70
N GLN A 23 6.28 7.48 3.40
CA GLN A 23 5.50 8.43 2.58
C GLN A 23 4.05 7.98 2.47
N ILE A 24 3.81 6.67 2.32
CA ILE A 24 2.47 6.11 2.27
C ILE A 24 1.71 6.34 3.60
N ALA A 25 2.35 6.12 4.74
CA ALA A 25 1.74 6.38 6.05
C ALA A 25 1.39 7.87 6.22
N ALA A 26 2.28 8.77 5.82
CA ALA A 26 2.03 10.20 5.83
C ALA A 26 0.84 10.60 4.92
N TYR A 27 0.69 9.94 3.77
CA TYR A 27 -0.41 10.17 2.83
C TYR A 27 -1.76 9.64 3.34
N VAL A 28 -1.76 8.44 3.92
CA VAL A 28 -2.98 7.81 4.47
C VAL A 28 -3.45 8.52 5.74
N GLN A 29 -2.52 9.13 6.50
CA GLN A 29 -2.73 9.92 7.73
C GLN A 29 -3.30 9.15 8.93
N THR A 30 -4.08 8.10 8.72
CA THR A 30 -4.74 7.31 9.79
C THR A 30 -3.99 6.04 10.18
N ARG A 31 -2.89 5.71 9.49
CA ARG A 31 -2.12 4.49 9.68
C ARG A 31 -0.65 4.79 9.86
N ASN A 32 -0.02 4.09 10.80
CA ASN A 32 1.41 4.23 11.04
C ASN A 32 2.24 3.37 10.05
N ILE A 33 3.55 3.62 10.03
CA ILE A 33 4.49 2.97 9.10
C ILE A 33 4.42 1.44 9.19
N THR A 34 4.34 0.88 10.41
CA THR A 34 4.29 -0.58 10.62
C THR A 34 2.99 -1.19 10.08
N GLN A 35 1.85 -0.53 10.29
CA GLN A 35 0.55 -0.95 9.74
C GLN A 35 0.55 -0.90 8.21
N VAL A 36 1.16 0.13 7.63
CA VAL A 36 1.32 0.24 6.17
C VAL A 36 2.22 -0.85 5.62
N ARG A 37 3.37 -1.12 6.25
CA ARG A 37 4.30 -2.19 5.81
C ARG A 37 3.61 -3.56 5.81
N THR A 38 2.94 -3.91 6.91
CA THR A 38 2.24 -5.19 7.02
C THR A 38 1.09 -5.30 6.02
N HIS A 39 0.38 -4.21 5.75
CA HIS A 39 -0.66 -4.20 4.73
C HIS A 39 -0.10 -4.33 3.31
N ALA A 40 0.95 -3.58 2.98
CA ALA A 40 1.61 -3.64 1.69
C ALA A 40 2.13 -5.05 1.39
N GLN A 41 2.77 -5.71 2.36
CA GLN A 41 3.21 -7.10 2.23
C GLN A 41 2.05 -8.05 1.90
N LYS A 42 0.97 -8.01 2.70
CA LYS A 42 -0.22 -8.85 2.46
C LYS A 42 -0.87 -8.55 1.11
N TYR A 43 -0.92 -7.27 0.71
CA TYR A 43 -1.49 -6.84 -0.54
C TYR A 43 -0.70 -7.36 -1.74
N ILE A 44 0.63 -7.26 -1.71
CA ILE A 44 1.53 -7.76 -2.75
C ILE A 44 1.43 -9.29 -2.87
N LEU A 45 1.42 -10.01 -1.73
CA LEU A 45 1.23 -11.46 -1.74
C LEU A 45 -0.12 -11.86 -2.36
N LYS A 46 -1.18 -11.11 -2.07
CA LYS A 46 -2.50 -11.32 -2.69
C LYS A 46 -2.44 -11.08 -4.20
N LEU A 47 -1.80 -10.01 -4.66
CA LEU A 47 -1.68 -9.69 -6.09
C LEU A 47 -0.86 -10.73 -6.86
N SER A 48 0.24 -11.20 -6.27
CA SER A 48 1.07 -12.27 -6.84
C SER A 48 0.26 -13.55 -7.06
N ARG A 49 -0.61 -13.91 -6.11
CA ARG A 49 -1.54 -15.05 -6.23
C ARG A 49 -2.64 -14.83 -7.27
N MET A 50 -3.02 -13.58 -7.53
CA MET A 50 -4.07 -13.21 -8.49
C MET A 50 -3.52 -12.88 -9.89
N GLY A 51 -2.23 -13.11 -10.15
CA GLY A 51 -1.60 -12.92 -11.47
C GLY A 51 -1.61 -11.47 -12.00
N SER A 52 -1.91 -10.49 -11.14
CA SER A 52 -2.12 -9.09 -11.55
C SER A 52 -0.84 -8.27 -11.36
N SER A 53 0.02 -8.27 -12.37
CA SER A 53 1.33 -7.58 -12.41
C SER A 53 1.23 -6.06 -12.60
N ALA A 54 0.51 -5.34 -11.72
CA ALA A 54 0.22 -3.90 -11.91
C ALA A 54 0.92 -2.94 -10.94
N LEU A 55 1.90 -3.39 -10.14
CA LEU A 55 2.64 -2.51 -9.23
C LEU A 55 4.14 -2.58 -9.52
N LYS A 56 4.69 -1.44 -9.95
CA LYS A 56 6.13 -1.29 -10.10
C LYS A 56 6.80 -1.33 -8.70
N PRO A 57 7.96 -2.01 -8.57
CA PRO A 57 8.79 -1.98 -7.36
C PRO A 57 9.09 -0.58 -6.85
#